data_AF-A0A1T4IYH7-F1
#
_entry.id   AF-A0A1T4IYH7-F1
#
_cell.length_a   1.000
_cell.length_b   1.000
_cell.length_c   1.000
_cell.angle_alpha   90.00
_cell.angle_beta   90.00
_cell.angle_gamma   90.00
#
_symmetry.space_group_name_H-M   'P 1'
#
loop_
_entity.id
_entity.type
_entity.pdbx_description
1 polymer ?
#
loop_
_entity_poly.entity_id
_entity_poly.type
_entity_poly.pdbx_seq_one_letter_code
_entity_poly.pdbx_strand_id
1 'polypeptide(L)'
;MKVLHSICTIFAPMKARNILILILGTLILPIYLTSCGVDRWKEYAGQTQTDRWIDDTMRVWYYWVDAIPHTNDLNYFQAPFTFFASLKSEEDE
;
A
#
# COMPACT_ATOMS: atom_id res chain seq x y z
N MET A 1 -23.90 29.81 26.91
CA MET A 1 -25.32 29.37 26.88
C MET A 1 -26.00 29.40 25.50
N LYS A 2 -25.53 30.15 24.50
CA LYS A 2 -26.17 30.21 23.16
C LYS A 2 -25.90 28.97 22.27
N VAL A 3 -24.75 28.33 22.45
CA VAL A 3 -24.35 27.14 21.68
C VAL A 3 -25.23 25.93 22.02
N LEU A 4 -25.59 25.76 23.30
CA LEU A 4 -26.41 24.64 23.77
C LEU A 4 -27.87 24.70 23.25
N HIS A 5 -28.42 25.91 23.11
CA HIS A 5 -29.76 26.12 22.55
C HIS A 5 -29.80 25.85 21.04
N SER A 6 -28.73 26.19 20.31
CA SER A 6 -28.65 25.98 18.86
C SER A 6 -28.49 24.50 18.49
N ILE A 7 -27.91 23.68 19.37
CA ILE A 7 -27.79 22.23 19.17
C ILE A 7 -29.16 21.55 19.38
N CYS A 8 -29.93 22.01 20.36
CA CYS A 8 -31.24 21.44 20.69
C CYS A 8 -32.26 21.60 19.55
N THR A 9 -32.16 22.66 18.73
CA THR A 9 -33.08 22.92 17.61
C THR A 9 -32.79 22.10 16.35
N ILE A 10 -31.61 21.48 16.22
CA ILE A 10 -31.27 20.64 15.07
C ILE A 10 -31.81 19.21 15.25
N PHE A 11 -32.14 18.81 16.48
CA PHE A 11 -32.43 17.42 16.85
C PHE A 11 -33.92 17.03 16.94
N ALA A 12 -34.88 17.87 16.54
CA ALA A 12 -36.30 17.48 16.50
C ALA A 12 -36.95 17.76 15.11
N PRO A 13 -37.66 16.82 14.44
CA PRO A 13 -37.82 15.38 14.69
C PRO A 13 -37.17 14.56 13.56
N MET A 14 -35.91 14.18 13.72
CA MET A 14 -35.35 13.10 12.89
C MET A 14 -35.73 11.75 13.50
N LYS A 15 -36.31 10.86 12.68
CA LYS A 15 -36.66 9.49 13.07
C LYS A 15 -35.45 8.83 13.73
N ALA A 16 -35.63 8.11 14.84
CA ALA A 16 -34.53 7.50 15.62
C ALA A 16 -33.54 6.71 14.76
N ARG A 17 -34.02 6.10 13.67
CA ARG A 17 -33.20 5.43 12.65
C ARG A 17 -32.18 6.37 11.98
N ASN A 18 -32.57 7.60 11.64
CA ASN A 18 -31.70 8.58 11.01
C ASN A 18 -30.65 9.12 12.00
N ILE A 19 -31.02 9.28 13.28
CA ILE A 19 -30.06 9.66 14.33
C ILE A 19 -29.01 8.54 14.53
N LEU A 20 -29.44 7.27 14.55
CA LEU A 20 -28.53 6.12 14.59
C LEU A 20 -27.57 6.08 13.41
N ILE A 21 -28.06 6.34 12.19
CA ILE A 21 -27.23 6.37 10.98
C ILE A 21 -26.19 7.52 11.05
N LEU A 22 -26.59 8.69 11.55
CA LEU A 22 -25.68 9.82 11.70
C LEU A 22 -24.59 9.53 12.72
N ILE A 23 -24.94 8.97 13.89
CA ILE A 23 -23.96 8.58 14.92
C ILE A 23 -22.98 7.55 14.36
N LEU A 24 -23.48 6.51 13.68
CA LEU A 24 -22.64 5.47 13.09
C LEU A 24 -21.72 6.04 12.00
N GLY A 25 -22.24 6.88 11.12
CA GLY A 25 -21.46 7.56 10.09
C GLY A 25 -20.36 8.44 10.68
N THR A 26 -20.65 9.23 11.71
CA THR A 26 -19.66 10.08 12.38
C THR A 26 -18.55 9.30 13.08
N LEU A 27 -18.82 8.05 13.49
CA LEU A 27 -17.85 7.22 14.21
C LEU A 27 -16.97 6.43 13.24
N ILE A 28 -17.52 6.00 12.10
CA ILE A 28 -16.82 5.19 11.10
C ILE A 28 -16.00 6.05 10.12
N LEU A 29 -16.52 7.20 9.70
CA LEU A 29 -15.87 8.08 8.73
C LEU A 29 -14.44 8.53 9.12
N PRO A 30 -14.14 8.94 10.38
CA PRO A 30 -12.79 9.36 10.74
C PRO A 30 -11.79 8.20 10.71
N ILE A 31 -12.22 6.95 10.96
CA ILE A 31 -11.34 5.77 10.93
C ILE A 31 -10.75 5.58 9.52
N TYR A 32 -11.59 5.73 8.50
CA TYR A 32 -11.15 5.62 7.10
C TYR A 32 -10.24 6.77 6.66
N LEU A 33 -10.41 7.97 7.22
CA LEU A 33 -9.59 9.14 6.90
C LEU A 33 -8.23 9.15 7.62
N THR A 34 -8.06 8.34 8.66
CA THR A 34 -6.78 8.23 9.40
C THR A 34 -5.81 7.16 8.86
N SER A 35 -6.16 6.45 7.77
CA SER A 35 -5.23 5.51 7.14
C SER A 35 -4.19 6.25 6.29
N CYS A 36 -3.31 7.00 6.96
CA CYS A 36 -2.05 7.41 6.35
C CYS A 36 -1.11 6.20 6.41
N GLY A 37 -0.93 5.51 5.28
CA GLY A 37 0.07 4.45 5.16
C GLY A 37 1.43 5.00 5.57
N VAL A 38 2.04 4.41 6.59
CA VAL A 38 3.40 4.79 7.02
C VAL A 38 4.35 4.36 5.92
N ASP A 39 5.12 5.31 5.39
CA ASP A 39 6.18 5.01 4.45
C ASP A 39 7.28 4.21 5.16
N ARG A 40 7.30 2.90 4.88
CA ARG A 40 8.29 1.94 5.40
C ARG A 40 9.38 1.64 4.38
N TRP A 41 9.50 2.42 3.31
CA TRP A 41 10.53 2.19 2.29
C TRP A 41 11.94 2.16 2.89
N LYS A 42 12.23 3.03 3.86
CA LYS A 42 13.52 3.02 4.56
C LYS A 42 13.82 1.69 5.25
N GLU A 43 12.81 1.02 5.79
CA GLU A 43 12.95 -0.27 6.47
C GLU A 43 13.17 -1.41 5.45
N TYR A 44 12.47 -1.37 4.32
CA TYR A 44 12.61 -2.37 3.25
C TYR A 44 13.83 -2.15 2.34
N ALA A 45 14.41 -0.96 2.33
CA ALA A 45 15.56 -0.64 1.50
C ALA A 45 16.75 -1.58 1.78
N GLY A 46 17.03 -1.87 3.05
CA GLY A 46 18.10 -2.81 3.42
C GLY A 46 17.77 -4.26 3.07
N GLN A 47 16.51 -4.67 3.21
CA GLN A 47 16.07 -6.04 2.92
C GLN A 47 16.12 -6.35 1.42
N THR A 48 15.72 -5.38 0.59
CA THR A 48 15.61 -5.53 -0.88
C THR A 48 16.86 -5.04 -1.62
N GLN A 49 17.91 -4.62 -0.91
CA GLN A 49 19.10 -3.98 -1.50
C GLN A 49 19.80 -4.90 -2.51
N THR A 50 20.02 -6.16 -2.11
CA THR A 50 20.72 -7.14 -2.95
C THR A 50 19.94 -7.46 -4.22
N ASP A 51 18.64 -7.72 -4.08
CA ASP A 51 17.78 -8.09 -5.21
C ASP A 51 17.64 -6.93 -6.20
N ARG A 52 17.51 -5.68 -5.72
CA ARG A 52 17.54 -4.49 -6.58
C ARG A 52 18.86 -4.35 -7.32
N TRP A 53 19.98 -4.59 -6.64
CA TRP A 53 21.29 -4.56 -7.29
C TRP A 53 21.44 -5.64 -8.37
N ILE A 54 20.89 -6.84 -8.14
CA ILE A 54 20.84 -7.92 -9.13
C ILE A 54 20.02 -7.48 -10.35
N ASP A 55 18.79 -7.01 -10.15
CA ASP A 55 17.89 -6.54 -11.21
C ASP A 55 18.53 -5.42 -12.04
N ASP A 56 19.06 -4.38 -11.38
CA ASP A 56 19.73 -3.26 -12.04
C ASP A 56 20.95 -3.72 -12.86
N THR A 57 21.77 -4.63 -12.30
CA THR A 57 22.97 -5.13 -12.98
C THR A 57 22.58 -6.00 -14.17
N MET A 58 21.59 -6.88 -14.04
CA MET A 58 21.11 -7.73 -15.12
C MET A 58 20.51 -6.90 -16.25
N ARG A 59 19.74 -5.85 -15.96
CA ARG A 59 19.16 -4.97 -17.00
C ARG A 59 20.21 -4.22 -17.81
N VAL A 60 21.42 -4.04 -17.29
CA VAL A 60 22.52 -3.39 -18.00
C VAL A 60 23.38 -4.39 -18.78
N TRP A 61 23.64 -5.57 -18.20
CA TRP A 61 24.69 -6.48 -18.69
C TRP A 61 24.21 -7.84 -19.18
N TYR A 62 22.97 -8.23 -18.88
CA TYR A 62 22.46 -9.56 -19.24
C TYR A 62 22.17 -9.65 -20.74
N TYR A 63 22.63 -10.72 -21.37
CA TYR A 63 22.46 -10.92 -22.82
C TYR A 63 20.98 -11.02 -23.22
N TRP A 64 20.16 -11.70 -22.41
CA TRP A 64 18.72 -11.84 -22.63
C TRP A 64 17.92 -10.80 -21.83
N VAL A 65 18.32 -9.53 -21.88
CA VAL A 65 17.65 -8.44 -21.15
C VAL A 65 16.14 -8.36 -21.49
N ASP A 66 15.78 -8.65 -22.74
CA ASP A 66 14.39 -8.59 -23.21
C ASP A 66 13.50 -9.69 -22.60
N ALA A 67 14.09 -10.75 -22.04
CA ALA A 67 13.38 -11.82 -21.35
C ALA A 67 13.19 -11.54 -19.86
N ILE A 68 13.85 -10.51 -19.30
CA ILE A 68 13.69 -10.15 -17.89
C ILE A 68 12.25 -9.64 -17.65
N PRO A 69 11.50 -10.21 -16.68
CA PRO A 69 10.15 -9.75 -16.38
C PRO A 69 10.07 -8.26 -16.03
N HIS A 70 8.89 -7.67 -16.23
CA HIS A 70 8.67 -6.27 -15.85
C HIS A 70 8.78 -6.11 -14.33
N THR A 71 9.29 -4.96 -13.85
CA THR A 71 9.57 -4.72 -12.42
C THR A 71 8.35 -4.90 -11.50
N ASN A 72 7.15 -4.69 -12.03
CA ASN A 72 5.89 -4.92 -11.30
C ASN A 72 5.59 -6.40 -11.02
N ASP A 73 6.20 -7.32 -11.77
CA ASP A 73 6.02 -8.75 -11.63
C ASP A 73 7.11 -9.39 -10.75
N LEU A 74 8.06 -8.60 -10.27
CA LEU A 74 9.20 -9.05 -9.46
C LEU A 74 8.91 -9.00 -7.97
N ASN A 75 9.45 -9.98 -7.24
CA ASN A 75 9.39 -10.04 -5.78
C ASN A 75 10.79 -9.89 -5.17
N TYR A 76 11.14 -8.67 -4.79
CA TYR A 76 12.44 -8.32 -4.17
C TYR A 76 12.60 -8.74 -2.71
N PHE A 77 11.61 -9.45 -2.13
CA PHE A 77 11.67 -9.98 -0.75
C PHE A 77 12.04 -11.46 -0.71
N GLN A 78 12.51 -12.01 -1.84
CA GLN A 78 12.95 -13.39 -1.91
C GLN A 78 14.39 -13.54 -1.42
N ALA A 79 14.84 -14.79 -1.26
CA ALA A 79 16.26 -15.04 -1.11
C ALA A 79 16.97 -14.68 -2.44
N PRO A 80 18.16 -14.04 -2.41
CA PRO A 80 18.82 -13.56 -3.64
C PRO A 80 19.02 -14.62 -4.72
N PHE A 81 19.25 -15.88 -4.32
CA PHE A 81 19.40 -16.99 -5.27
C PHE A 81 18.08 -17.33 -5.99
N THR A 82 16.96 -17.34 -5.26
CA THR A 82 15.64 -17.55 -5.82
C THR A 82 15.22 -16.38 -6.71
N PHE A 83 15.52 -15.15 -6.27
CA PHE A 83 15.27 -13.94 -7.06
C PHE A 83 16.06 -13.98 -8.37
N PHE A 84 17.38 -14.21 -8.31
CA PHE A 84 18.22 -14.31 -9.50
C PHE A 84 17.73 -15.39 -10.48
N ALA A 85 17.37 -16.57 -9.99
CA ALA A 85 16.82 -17.64 -10.82
C ALA A 85 15.50 -17.24 -11.51
N SER A 86 14.69 -16.40 -10.86
CA SER A 86 13.43 -15.90 -11.45
C SER A 86 13.62 -14.90 -12.60
N LEU A 87 14.81 -14.32 -12.73
CA LEU A 87 15.16 -13.38 -13.80
C LEU A 87 15.78 -14.05 -15.03
N LYS A 88 16.23 -15.30 -14.92
CA LYS A 88 16.92 -15.99 -16.00
C LYS A 88 15.97 -16.30 -17.15
N SER A 89 16.48 -16.15 -18.37
CA SER A 89 15.80 -16.59 -19.59
C SER A 89 15.69 -18.12 -19.64
N GLU A 90 14.70 -18.63 -20.36
CA GLU A 90 14.62 -20.09 -20.66
C GLU A 90 15.78 -20.55 -21.54
N GLU A 91 16.37 -19.65 -22.34
CA GLU A 91 17.53 -19.90 -23.17
C GLU A 91 18.86 -19.96 -22.40
N ASP A 92 18.83 -19.57 -21.11
CA ASP A 92 19.95 -19.61 -20.20
C ASP A 92 19.81 -20.85 -19.29
N GLU A 93 19.89 -22.04 -19.89
CA GLU A 93 19.93 -23.33 -19.18
C GLU A 93 21.30 -23.62 -18.56
#